data_AF-F8PM46-F1
#
_entry.id   AF-F8PM46-F1
#
_cell.length_a   1.000
_cell.length_b   1.000
_cell.length_c   1.000
_cell.angle_alpha   90.00
_cell.angle_beta   90.00
_cell.angle_gamma   90.00
#
_symmetry.space_group_name_H-M   'P 1'
#
loop_
_entity.id
_entity.type
_entity.pdbx_description
1 polymer ?
#
loop_
_entity_poly.entity_id
_entity_poly.type
_entity_poly.pdbx_seq_one_letter_code
_entity_poly.pdbx_strand_id
1 'polypeptide(L)' 'MIKATSASIAYAATQVRFALTFLPVFMKSDTVTDSESFYNSILNLFDDLDKIEEVLELLIWWNQYIF' A
#
# COMPACT_ATOMS: atom_id res chain seq x y z
N MET A 1 -0.80 18.96 -10.11
CA MET A 1 -0.85 18.62 -8.68
C MET A 1 -0.77 17.11 -8.59
N ILE A 2 0.32 16.57 -8.03
CA ILE A 2 0.48 15.13 -7.87
C ILE A 2 -0.42 14.72 -6.70
N LYS A 3 -1.17 13.63 -6.83
CA LYS A 3 -2.11 13.13 -5.82
C LYS A 3 -1.75 11.71 -5.43
N ALA A 4 -1.95 11.37 -4.17
CA ALA A 4 -1.92 10.00 -3.70
C ALA A 4 -2.98 9.17 -4.45
N THR A 5 -2.56 7.99 -4.90
CA THR A 5 -3.40 6.94 -5.49
C THR A 5 -3.41 5.72 -4.57
N SER A 6 -4.43 4.88 -4.70
CA SER A 6 -4.52 3.59 -4.01
C SER A 6 -3.23 2.76 -4.18
N ALA A 7 -2.67 2.74 -5.39
CA ALA A 7 -1.39 2.12 -5.69
C ALA A 7 -0.20 2.73 -4.94
N SER A 8 -0.12 4.06 -4.83
CA SER A 8 0.96 4.72 -4.08
C SER A 8 0.89 4.42 -2.58
N ILE A 9 -0.32 4.34 -2.01
CA ILE A 9 -0.53 4.01 -0.59
C ILE A 9 -0.19 2.54 -0.34
N ALA A 10 -0.64 1.63 -1.21
CA ALA A 10 -0.31 0.20 -1.13
C ALA A 10 1.21 -0.03 -1.23
N TYR A 11 1.89 0.73 -2.09
CA TYR A 11 3.35 0.70 -2.20
C TYR A 11 4.00 1.17 -0.89
N ALA A 12 3.57 2.30 -0.33
CA ALA A 12 4.10 2.81 0.94
C ALA A 12 3.93 1.79 2.08
N ALA A 13 2.77 1.15 2.18
CA ALA A 13 2.52 0.08 3.17
C ALA A 13 3.45 -1.13 2.97
N THR A 14 3.72 -1.51 1.72
CA THR A 14 4.65 -2.60 1.37
C THR A 14 6.08 -2.26 1.81
N GLN A 15 6.51 -1.01 1.59
CA GLN A 15 7.83 -0.53 2.03
C GLN A 15 7.95 -0.51 3.56
N VAL A 16 6.91 -0.08 4.28
CA VAL A 16 6.88 -0.12 5.74
C VAL A 16 6.97 -1.55 6.25
N ARG A 17 6.20 -2.49 5.67
CA ARG A 17 6.27 -3.91 6.05
C ARG A 17 7.67 -4.47 5.86
N PHE A 18 8.33 -4.16 4.75
CA PHE A 18 9.72 -4.54 4.52
C PHE A 18 10.68 -3.90 5.54
N ALA A 19 10.53 -2.60 5.84
CA ALA A 19 11.37 -1.94 6.84
C ALA A 19 11.21 -2.56 8.25
N LEU A 20 10.07 -3.19 8.52
CA LEU A 20 9.79 -3.90 9.77
C LEU A 20 10.26 -5.36 9.77
N THR A 21 10.65 -5.93 8.63
CA THR A 21 11.28 -7.26 8.60
C THR A 21 12.78 -7.15 8.87
N PHE A 22 13.36 -8.12 9.58
CA PHE A 22 14.81 -8.21 9.83
C PHE A 22 15.62 -8.61 8.58
N LEU A 23 15.03 -8.52 7.39
CA LEU A 23 15.67 -8.93 6.15
C LEU A 23 16.56 -7.79 5.62
N PRO A 24 17.83 -8.07 5.28
CA PRO A 24 18.78 -7.03 4.91
C PRO A 24 18.56 -6.48 3.49
N VAL A 25 17.80 -7.17 2.62
CA VAL A 25 17.64 -6.82 1.20
C VAL A 25 16.22 -7.10 0.72
N PHE A 26 15.61 -6.14 0.03
CA PHE A 26 14.33 -6.31 -0.65
C PHE A 26 14.56 -7.11 -1.94
N MET A 27 14.14 -8.36 -1.99
CA MET A 27 14.28 -9.21 -3.19
C MET A 27 12.91 -9.60 -3.72
N LYS A 28 12.69 -9.39 -5.03
CA LYS A 28 11.42 -9.71 -5.71
C LYS A 28 11.06 -11.20 -5.64
N SER A 29 12.06 -12.08 -5.57
CA SER A 29 11.88 -13.53 -5.48
C SER A 29 11.87 -14.04 -4.03
N ASP A 30 11.83 -13.15 -3.04
CA ASP A 30 11.84 -13.56 -1.65
C ASP A 30 10.44 -14.02 -1.21
N THR A 31 10.25 -15.34 -1.23
CA THR A 31 9.03 -16.01 -0.74
C THR A 31 8.82 -15.82 0.77
N VAL A 32 9.82 -15.32 1.50
CA VAL A 32 9.72 -15.05 2.95
C VAL A 32 8.83 -13.84 3.22
N THR A 33 8.88 -12.81 2.37
CA THR A 33 8.07 -11.60 2.56
C THR A 33 6.81 -11.62 1.70
N ASP A 34 6.83 -12.24 0.52
CA ASP A 34 5.68 -12.27 -0.41
C ASP A 34 5.09 -10.86 -0.67
N SER A 35 5.99 -9.91 -0.95
CA SER A 35 5.67 -8.48 -1.07
C SER A 35 4.70 -8.18 -2.20
N GLU A 36 4.73 -8.96 -3.29
CA GLU A 36 3.82 -8.83 -4.43
C GLU A 36 2.39 -9.22 -4.03
N SER A 37 2.21 -10.37 -3.37
CA SER A 37 0.91 -10.79 -2.85
C SER A 37 0.38 -9.81 -1.81
N PHE A 38 1.24 -9.31 -0.90
CA PHE A 38 0.86 -8.30 0.08
C PHE A 38 0.37 -7.01 -0.58
N TYR A 39 1.13 -6.47 -1.54
CA TYR A 39 0.74 -5.29 -2.30
C TYR A 39 -0.61 -5.49 -3.02
N ASN A 40 -0.76 -6.62 -3.73
CA ASN A 40 -1.98 -6.94 -4.45
C ASN A 40 -3.17 -7.14 -3.50
N SER A 41 -2.94 -7.68 -2.29
CA SER A 41 -4.00 -7.83 -1.28
C SER A 41 -4.53 -6.48 -0.78
N ILE A 42 -3.67 -5.48 -0.65
CA ILE A 42 -4.07 -4.12 -0.28
C ILE A 42 -4.82 -3.46 -1.44
N LEU A 43 -4.37 -3.64 -2.68
CA LEU A 43 -5.11 -3.14 -3.84
C LEU A 43 -6.50 -3.73 -3.93
N ASN A 44 -6.62 -5.06 -3.79
CA ASN A 44 -7.92 -5.73 -3.79
C ASN A 44 -8.82 -5.23 -2.64
N LEU A 45 -8.24 -4.87 -1.49
CA LEU A 45 -8.98 -4.24 -0.40
C LEU A 45 -9.48 -2.84 -0.77
N PHE A 46 -8.70 -2.07 -1.51
CA PHE A 46 -9.08 -0.73 -1.96
C PHE A 46 -10.06 -0.73 -3.14
N ASP A 47 -10.09 -1.80 -3.94
CA ASP A 47 -11.05 -1.98 -5.04
C ASP A 47 -12.38 -2.61 -4.58
N ASP A 48 -12.51 -2.93 -3.28
CA ASP A 48 -13.74 -3.44 -2.68
C ASP A 48 -14.84 -2.35 -2.69
N LEU A 49 -15.91 -2.60 -3.46
CA LEU A 49 -17.01 -1.65 -3.64
C LEU A 49 -17.71 -1.34 -2.32
N ASP A 50 -17.73 -2.28 -1.37
CA ASP A 50 -18.34 -2.07 -0.06
C ASP A 50 -17.53 -1.10 0.81
N LYS A 51 -16.27 -0.82 0.44
CA LYS A 51 -15.33 0.05 1.17
C LYS A 51 -15.02 1.36 0.43
N ILE A 52 -15.72 1.67 -0.66
CA ILE A 52 -15.35 2.79 -1.52
C ILE A 52 -15.37 4.14 -0.80
N GLU A 53 -16.29 4.35 0.14
CA GLU A 53 -16.37 5.58 0.95
C GLU A 53 -15.14 5.74 1.85
N GLU A 54 -14.75 4.67 2.56
CA GLU A 54 -13.57 4.67 3.43
C GLU A 54 -12.28 4.88 2.63
N VAL A 55 -12.18 4.28 1.45
CA VAL A 55 -11.02 4.43 0.55
C VAL A 55 -10.93 5.87 0.03
N LEU A 56 -12.06 6.50 -0.29
CA LEU A 56 -12.10 7.90 -0.70
C LEU A 56 -11.71 8.84 0.44
N GLU A 57 -12.21 8.62 1.65
CA GLU A 57 -11.81 9.39 2.84
C GLU A 57 -10.31 9.24 3.12
N LEU A 58 -9.76 8.03 3.01
CA LEU A 58 -8.34 7.77 3.13
C LEU A 58 -7.54 8.56 2.09
N LEU A 59 -7.94 8.53 0.82
CA LEU A 59 -7.29 9.29 -0.24
C LEU A 59 -7.35 10.80 0.00
N ILE A 60 -8.48 11.32 0.49
CA ILE A 60 -8.62 12.73 0.84
C ILE A 60 -7.65 13.09 1.96
N TRP A 61 -7.61 12.29 3.03
CA TRP A 61 -6.71 12.50 4.16
C TRP A 61 -5.23 12.52 3.73
N TRP A 62 -4.80 11.53 2.92
CA TRP A 62 -3.43 11.47 2.41
C TRP A 62 -3.08 12.70 1.56
N ASN A 63 -3.98 13.13 0.68
CA ASN A 63 -3.79 14.30 -0.17
C ASN A 63 -3.84 15.64 0.58
N GLN A 64 -4.34 15.68 1.81
CA GLN A 64 -4.42 16.90 2.61
C GLN A 64 -3.25 17.04 3.59
N TYR A 65 -2.80 15.93 4.17
CA TYR A 65 -1.88 15.95 5.30
C TYR A 65 -0.49 15.41 4.99
N ILE A 66 -0.35 14.55 3.98
CA ILE A 66 0.92 13.88 3.68
C ILE A 66 1.53 14.37 2.36
N PHE A 67 0.68 14.58 1.36
CA PHE A 67 1.06 14.96 -0.01
C PHE A 67 0.89 16.46 -0.25
#